data_AF-A0A2K0TAB5-F1
#
_entry.id   AF-A0A2K0TAB5-F1
#
_cell.length_a   1.000
_cell.length_b   1.000
_cell.length_c   1.000
_cell.angle_alpha   90.00
_cell.angle_beta   90.00
_cell.angle_gamma   90.00
#
_symmetry.space_group_name_H-M   'P 1'
#
loop_
_entity.id
_entity.type
_entity.pdbx_description
1 polymer ?
#
loop_
_entity_poly.entity_id
_entity_poly.type
_entity_poly.pdbx_seq_one_letter_code
_entity_poly.pdbx_strand_id
1 'polypeptide(L)'
;MEASGVFSLRVLQAGILIALYELGQAIYPAAYLTVGSCARYATAIGVDQLRDNDTSSGYGNSRTLSEVEERRRAWWVILFLDRFLNICKPSRWLATKTPTFDDLLPVDDKLWDDGTLKASDFYTISQAFTLEMGMFSRFGQATYMLSQALDLVSPDNQQSAIERSQQMAQLRRTLFALITVSNAEADARELRMCAGFCPQLSICSR
;
A
#
# COMPACT_ATOMS: atom_id res chain seq x y z
N MET A 1 -8.16 -5.07 -21.13
CA MET A 1 -6.87 -5.43 -20.51
C MET A 1 -6.44 -6.88 -20.81
N GLU A 2 -7.24 -7.69 -21.52
CA GLU A 2 -6.98 -9.15 -21.69
C GLU A 2 -7.10 -9.65 -23.14
N ALA A 3 -6.70 -8.86 -24.14
CA ALA A 3 -6.83 -9.32 -25.53
C ALA A 3 -5.81 -10.42 -25.93
N SER A 4 -4.84 -10.77 -25.07
CA SER A 4 -3.73 -11.68 -25.41
C SER A 4 -3.61 -12.96 -24.57
N GLY A 5 -4.48 -13.18 -23.57
CA GLY A 5 -4.43 -14.39 -22.72
C GLY A 5 -3.17 -14.57 -21.84
N VAL A 6 -2.24 -13.60 -21.85
CA VAL A 6 -1.04 -13.62 -21.02
C VAL A 6 -1.23 -12.68 -19.83
N PHE A 7 -1.46 -13.28 -18.66
CA PHE A 7 -1.45 -12.59 -17.39
C PHE A 7 0.00 -12.21 -17.01
N SER A 8 0.34 -10.92 -17.12
CA SER A 8 1.65 -10.38 -16.78
C SER A 8 1.57 -9.31 -15.70
N LEU A 9 2.58 -9.27 -14.81
CA LEU A 9 2.76 -8.21 -13.81
C LEU A 9 2.92 -6.82 -14.47
N ARG A 10 3.56 -6.75 -15.65
CA ARG A 10 3.75 -5.49 -16.38
C ARG A 10 2.43 -4.84 -16.80
N VAL A 11 1.45 -5.67 -17.17
CA VAL A 11 0.10 -5.20 -17.51
C VAL A 11 -0.58 -4.59 -16.29
N LEU A 12 -0.44 -5.23 -15.12
CA LEU A 12 -0.92 -4.67 -13.85
C LEU A 12 -0.25 -3.32 -13.54
N GLN A 13 1.08 -3.26 -13.62
CA GLN A 13 1.83 -2.03 -13.38
C GLN A 13 1.42 -0.90 -14.34
N ALA A 14 1.21 -1.21 -15.62
CA ALA A 14 0.67 -0.24 -16.58
C ALA A 14 -0.72 0.26 -16.15
N GLY A 15 -1.61 -0.63 -15.69
CA GLY A 15 -2.92 -0.24 -15.15
C GLY A 15 -2.84 0.65 -13.92
N ILE A 16 -1.90 0.37 -13.00
CA ILE A 16 -1.64 1.23 -11.83
C ILE A 16 -1.19 2.63 -12.28
N LEU A 17 -0.29 2.73 -13.26
CA LEU A 17 0.16 4.01 -13.80
C LEU A 17 -0.98 4.79 -14.48
N ILE A 18 -1.88 4.10 -15.19
CA ILE A 18 -3.08 4.72 -15.78
C ILE A 18 -3.99 5.26 -14.67
N ALA A 19 -4.27 4.48 -13.62
CA ALA A 19 -5.08 4.95 -12.48
C ALA A 19 -4.47 6.18 -11.80
N LEU A 20 -3.14 6.22 -11.64
CA LEU A 20 -2.42 7.37 -11.10
C LEU A 20 -2.52 8.59 -12.02
N TYR A 21 -2.41 8.40 -13.33
CA TYR A 21 -2.61 9.48 -14.30
C TYR A 21 -4.04 10.04 -14.24
N GLU A 22 -5.05 9.17 -14.26
CA GLU A 22 -6.46 9.56 -14.16
C GLU A 22 -6.73 10.32 -12.87
N LEU A 23 -6.16 9.86 -11.75
CA LEU A 23 -6.25 10.54 -10.46
C LEU A 23 -5.58 11.92 -10.50
N GLY A 24 -4.38 12.02 -11.07
CA GLY A 24 -3.62 13.26 -11.21
C GLY A 24 -4.30 14.29 -12.14
N GLN A 25 -5.12 13.84 -13.08
CA GLN A 25 -5.96 14.69 -13.94
C GLN A 25 -7.37 14.93 -13.36
N ALA A 26 -7.62 14.52 -12.11
CA ALA A 26 -8.92 14.64 -11.43
C ALA A 26 -10.08 13.91 -12.14
N ILE A 27 -9.80 12.85 -12.90
CA ILE A 27 -10.81 12.01 -13.57
C ILE A 27 -11.23 10.89 -12.60
N TYR A 28 -11.80 11.27 -11.45
CA TYR A 28 -12.08 10.34 -10.34
C TYR A 28 -12.94 9.12 -10.70
N PRO A 29 -14.01 9.21 -11.50
CA PRO A 29 -14.80 8.03 -11.87
C PRO A 29 -14.00 7.01 -12.68
N ALA A 30 -13.11 7.48 -13.58
CA ALA A 30 -12.24 6.61 -14.36
C ALA A 30 -11.21 5.95 -13.45
N ALA A 31 -10.51 6.74 -12.62
CA ALA A 31 -9.54 6.23 -11.65
C ALA A 31 -10.15 5.17 -10.73
N TYR A 32 -11.37 5.38 -10.24
CA TYR A 32 -12.11 4.40 -9.42
C TYR A 32 -12.35 3.06 -10.14
N LEU A 33 -12.78 3.10 -11.40
CA LEU A 33 -13.01 1.89 -12.20
C LEU A 33 -11.70 1.20 -12.59
N THR A 34 -10.66 1.96 -12.92
CA THR A 34 -9.33 1.44 -13.26
C THR A 34 -8.71 0.74 -12.05
N VAL A 35 -8.75 1.35 -10.87
CA VAL A 35 -8.26 0.72 -9.62
C VAL A 35 -9.03 -0.55 -9.30
N GLY A 36 -10.35 -0.55 -9.42
CA GLY A 36 -11.17 -1.75 -9.25
C GLY A 36 -10.81 -2.87 -10.25
N SER A 37 -10.49 -2.51 -11.49
CA SER A 37 -10.03 -3.45 -12.52
C SER A 37 -8.64 -4.00 -12.20
N CYS A 38 -7.70 -3.15 -11.76
CA CYS A 38 -6.38 -3.55 -11.30
C CYS A 38 -6.45 -4.49 -10.09
N ALA A 39 -7.34 -4.22 -9.12
CA ALA A 39 -7.55 -5.09 -7.96
C ALA A 39 -7.98 -6.50 -8.38
N ARG A 40 -9.00 -6.60 -9.25
CA ARG A 40 -9.47 -7.90 -9.77
C ARG A 40 -8.40 -8.62 -10.57
N TYR A 41 -7.67 -7.89 -11.41
CA TYR A 41 -6.57 -8.44 -12.19
C TYR A 41 -5.45 -8.95 -11.27
N ALA A 42 -5.05 -8.18 -10.26
CA ALA A 42 -4.04 -8.57 -9.28
C ALA A 42 -4.42 -9.86 -8.53
N THR A 43 -5.67 -9.96 -8.07
CA THR A 43 -6.18 -11.19 -7.45
C THR A 43 -6.17 -12.37 -8.42
N ALA A 44 -6.55 -12.16 -9.69
CA ALA A 44 -6.52 -13.23 -10.69
C ALA A 44 -5.10 -13.79 -10.94
N ILE A 45 -4.07 -12.98 -10.75
CA ILE A 45 -2.66 -13.38 -10.91
C ILE A 45 -1.97 -13.73 -9.58
N GLY A 46 -2.71 -13.76 -8.46
CA GLY A 46 -2.22 -14.12 -7.12
C GLY A 46 -1.28 -13.10 -6.49
N VAL A 47 -1.44 -11.81 -6.80
CA VAL A 47 -0.64 -10.71 -6.24
C VAL A 47 -1.19 -10.22 -4.89
N ASP A 48 -2.42 -10.58 -4.54
CA ASP A 48 -3.08 -10.20 -3.29
C ASP A 48 -2.59 -10.95 -2.04
N GLN A 49 -1.74 -11.97 -2.23
CA GLN A 49 -1.20 -12.84 -1.18
C GLN A 49 -0.01 -12.17 -0.47
N LEU A 50 -0.29 -11.23 0.44
CA LEU A 50 0.74 -10.49 1.18
C LEU A 50 1.58 -11.33 2.16
N ARG A 51 1.14 -12.53 2.51
CA ARG A 51 1.80 -13.40 3.50
C ARG A 51 2.77 -14.39 2.87
N ASP A 52 2.68 -14.58 1.56
CA ASP A 52 3.47 -15.58 0.86
C ASP A 52 4.85 -15.00 0.52
N ASN A 53 5.87 -15.56 1.16
CA ASN A 53 7.28 -15.44 0.75
C ASN A 53 7.68 -16.56 -0.22
N ASP A 54 6.73 -17.42 -0.59
CA ASP A 54 7.00 -18.64 -1.33
C ASP A 54 7.48 -18.31 -2.73
N THR A 55 8.80 -18.44 -2.90
CA THR A 55 9.44 -18.56 -4.21
C THR A 55 8.94 -19.83 -4.91
N SER A 56 8.53 -20.87 -4.18
CA SER A 56 7.93 -22.09 -4.70
C SER A 56 6.46 -21.88 -5.11
N SER A 57 6.24 -21.39 -6.33
CA SER A 57 4.90 -21.52 -6.92
C SER A 57 4.61 -23.02 -7.16
N GLY A 58 3.42 -23.50 -6.79
CA GLY A 58 2.99 -24.90 -7.00
C GLY A 58 2.97 -25.36 -8.47
N TYR A 59 3.36 -24.49 -9.40
CA TYR A 59 3.48 -24.73 -10.84
C TYR A 59 4.90 -24.36 -11.32
N GLY A 60 5.87 -25.23 -11.01
CA GLY A 60 7.10 -25.44 -11.80
C GLY A 60 8.15 -24.32 -11.89
N ASN A 61 7.81 -23.06 -11.60
CA ASN A 61 8.75 -21.94 -11.67
C ASN A 61 8.95 -21.30 -10.30
N SER A 62 10.17 -21.42 -9.77
CA SER A 62 10.56 -20.69 -8.57
C SER A 62 10.63 -19.19 -8.92
N ARG A 63 9.84 -18.35 -8.27
CA ARG A 63 9.96 -16.89 -8.39
C ARG A 63 11.25 -16.43 -7.71
N THR A 64 11.86 -15.38 -8.22
CA THR A 64 12.97 -14.72 -7.52
C THR A 64 12.41 -13.90 -6.34
N LEU A 65 13.21 -13.69 -5.29
CA LEU A 65 12.81 -12.75 -4.22
C LEU A 65 12.51 -11.36 -4.76
N SER A 66 13.22 -10.98 -5.83
CA SER A 66 12.95 -9.74 -6.54
C SER A 66 11.50 -9.71 -7.06
N GLU A 67 11.11 -10.73 -7.82
CA GLU A 67 9.76 -10.83 -8.39
C GLU A 67 8.65 -10.87 -7.32
N VAL A 68 8.89 -11.49 -6.15
CA VAL A 68 7.95 -11.51 -5.02
C VAL A 68 7.74 -10.10 -4.46
N GLU A 69 8.81 -9.36 -4.25
CA GLU A 69 8.74 -8.01 -3.68
C GLU A 69 8.18 -6.99 -4.70
N GLU A 70 8.44 -7.14 -6.00
CA GLU A 70 7.80 -6.32 -7.04
C GLU A 70 6.27 -6.47 -7.04
N ARG A 71 5.78 -7.71 -6.89
CA ARG A 71 4.34 -7.99 -6.74
C ARG A 71 3.78 -7.38 -5.47
N ARG A 72 4.49 -7.52 -4.34
CA ARG A 72 4.08 -6.96 -3.05
C ARG A 72 3.93 -5.44 -3.12
N ARG A 73 4.92 -4.75 -3.70
CA ARG A 73 4.88 -3.31 -3.92
C ARG A 73 3.69 -2.90 -4.79
N ALA A 74 3.44 -3.62 -5.89
CA ALA A 74 2.28 -3.37 -6.75
C ALA A 74 0.95 -3.52 -5.99
N TRP A 75 0.81 -4.55 -5.17
CA TRP A 75 -0.39 -4.74 -4.35
C TRP A 75 -0.59 -3.62 -3.33
N TRP A 76 0.46 -3.21 -2.60
CA TRP A 76 0.38 -2.10 -1.66
C TRP A 76 -0.04 -0.78 -2.31
N VAL A 77 0.37 -0.52 -3.55
CA VAL A 77 -0.10 0.66 -4.31
C VAL A 77 -1.59 0.55 -4.65
N ILE A 78 -2.06 -0.62 -5.06
CA ILE A 78 -3.50 -0.84 -5.32
C ILE A 78 -4.31 -0.65 -4.04
N LEU A 79 -3.85 -1.21 -2.92
CA LEU A 79 -4.46 -1.02 -1.60
C LEU A 79 -4.57 0.48 -1.28
N PHE A 80 -3.48 1.24 -1.43
CA PHE A 80 -3.50 2.68 -1.19
C PHE A 80 -4.51 3.41 -2.06
N LEU A 81 -4.48 3.17 -3.38
CA LEU A 81 -5.36 3.86 -4.34
C LEU A 81 -6.84 3.56 -4.07
N ASP A 82 -7.17 2.30 -3.76
CA ASP A 82 -8.53 1.88 -3.43
C ASP A 82 -9.04 2.63 -2.18
N ARG A 83 -8.21 2.80 -1.15
CA ARG A 83 -8.63 3.55 0.05
C ARG A 83 -8.69 5.05 -0.21
N PHE A 84 -7.69 5.58 -0.91
CA PHE A 84 -7.60 7.01 -1.22
C PHE A 84 -8.84 7.51 -1.97
N LEU A 85 -9.27 6.77 -3.00
CA LEU A 85 -10.46 7.10 -3.79
C LEU A 85 -11.78 6.99 -3.02
N ASN A 86 -11.77 6.34 -1.85
CA ASN A 86 -12.95 6.17 -1.00
C ASN A 86 -12.97 7.08 0.24
N ILE A 87 -11.98 7.96 0.44
CA ILE A 87 -11.94 8.91 1.56
C ILE A 87 -13.21 9.77 1.63
N CYS A 88 -13.71 10.26 0.49
CA CYS A 88 -14.90 11.11 0.45
C CYS A 88 -16.21 10.34 0.65
N LYS A 89 -16.21 9.01 0.53
CA LYS A 89 -17.38 8.16 0.75
C LYS A 89 -16.98 6.85 1.44
N PRO A 90 -16.70 6.88 2.76
CA PRO A 90 -16.22 5.71 3.51
C PRO A 90 -17.19 4.53 3.54
N SER A 91 -18.48 4.74 3.26
CA SER A 91 -19.48 3.66 3.16
C SER A 91 -19.41 2.86 1.85
N ARG A 92 -18.60 3.29 0.86
CA ARG A 92 -18.44 2.55 -0.38
C ARG A 92 -17.55 1.34 -0.14
N TRP A 93 -17.94 0.18 -0.69
CA TRP A 93 -17.13 -1.03 -0.61
C TRP A 93 -15.79 -0.84 -1.33
N LEU A 94 -14.73 -1.30 -0.66
CA LEU A 94 -13.38 -1.38 -1.18
C LEU A 94 -13.28 -2.54 -2.17
N ALA A 95 -12.53 -2.35 -3.25
CA ALA A 95 -12.25 -3.42 -4.21
C ALA A 95 -11.26 -4.47 -3.66
N THR A 96 -10.53 -4.10 -2.61
CA THR A 96 -9.46 -4.89 -1.99
C THR A 96 -9.78 -5.28 -0.55
N LYS A 97 -9.27 -6.44 -0.11
CA LYS A 97 -9.34 -6.87 1.28
C LYS A 97 -8.51 -5.97 2.18
N THR A 98 -9.01 -5.68 3.39
CA THR A 98 -8.27 -4.94 4.42
C THR A 98 -7.05 -5.75 4.87
N PRO A 99 -5.82 -5.18 4.81
CA PRO A 99 -4.63 -5.84 5.32
C PRO A 99 -4.71 -6.03 6.84
N THR A 100 -4.09 -7.08 7.35
CA THR A 100 -4.00 -7.42 8.77
C THR A 100 -2.59 -7.18 9.32
N PHE A 101 -2.44 -7.21 10.64
CA PHE A 101 -1.14 -7.03 11.30
C PHE A 101 -0.07 -8.05 10.90
N ASP A 102 -0.48 -9.20 10.36
CA ASP A 102 0.39 -10.30 9.93
C ASP A 102 0.81 -10.20 8.46
N ASP A 103 0.26 -9.24 7.72
CA ASP A 103 0.65 -9.02 6.33
C ASP A 103 2.05 -8.41 6.26
N LEU A 104 2.82 -8.84 5.25
CA LEU A 104 4.19 -8.40 5.08
C LEU A 104 4.22 -7.02 4.41
N LEU A 105 5.08 -6.17 4.97
CA LEU A 105 5.40 -4.90 4.37
C LEU A 105 6.44 -5.08 3.25
N PRO A 106 6.52 -4.10 2.34
CA PRO A 106 7.62 -3.96 1.41
C PRO A 106 8.92 -3.76 2.17
N VAL A 107 10.00 -4.29 1.62
CA VAL A 107 11.34 -4.21 2.22
C VAL A 107 11.96 -2.84 2.02
N ASP A 108 13.07 -2.59 2.69
CA ASP A 108 13.82 -1.36 2.50
C ASP A 108 14.23 -1.15 1.04
N ASP A 109 14.06 0.08 0.55
CA ASP A 109 14.30 0.44 -0.85
C ASP A 109 15.76 0.21 -1.27
N LYS A 110 16.74 0.41 -0.37
CA LYS A 110 18.15 0.18 -0.70
C LYS A 110 18.47 -1.30 -0.86
N LEU A 111 17.95 -2.14 0.03
CA LEU A 111 18.13 -3.60 -0.06
C LEU A 111 17.55 -4.16 -1.37
N TRP A 112 16.41 -3.60 -1.79
CA TRP A 112 15.78 -3.89 -3.07
C TRP A 112 16.64 -3.43 -4.27
N ASP A 113 17.02 -2.14 -4.30
CA ASP A 113 17.75 -1.53 -5.42
C ASP A 113 19.16 -2.13 -5.59
N ASP A 114 19.85 -2.44 -4.49
CA ASP A 114 21.17 -3.07 -4.50
C ASP A 114 21.11 -4.58 -4.85
N GLY A 115 19.90 -5.15 -4.92
CA GLY A 115 19.70 -6.58 -5.19
C GLY A 115 20.23 -7.49 -4.08
N THR A 116 20.36 -6.98 -2.85
CA THR A 116 20.93 -7.70 -1.70
C THR A 116 19.87 -8.33 -0.80
N LEU A 117 18.62 -8.33 -1.25
CA LEU A 117 17.43 -8.83 -0.57
C LEU A 117 17.55 -10.28 -0.08
N LYS A 118 17.21 -10.49 1.19
CA LYS A 118 17.13 -11.80 1.85
C LYS A 118 15.72 -12.04 2.40
N ALA A 119 15.37 -13.31 2.58
CA ALA A 119 14.09 -13.69 3.19
C ALA A 119 13.91 -13.17 4.63
N SER A 120 15.00 -12.89 5.35
CA SER A 120 15.00 -12.29 6.69
C SER A 120 14.62 -10.81 6.73
N ASP A 121 14.63 -10.14 5.58
CA ASP A 121 14.44 -8.68 5.48
C ASP A 121 12.96 -8.31 5.35
N PHE A 122 12.08 -9.32 5.32
CA PHE A 122 10.63 -9.14 5.31
C PHE A 122 10.10 -9.02 6.74
N TYR A 123 9.31 -7.97 6.98
CA TYR A 123 8.71 -7.69 8.28
C TYR A 123 7.19 -7.60 8.16
N THR A 124 6.49 -8.04 9.19
CA THR A 124 5.03 -7.83 9.31
C THR A 124 4.73 -6.40 9.76
N ILE A 125 3.51 -5.92 9.52
CA ILE A 125 3.05 -4.62 10.04
C ILE A 125 3.24 -4.50 11.56
N SER A 126 3.06 -5.58 12.31
CA SER A 126 3.24 -5.60 13.77
C SER A 126 4.69 -5.41 14.22
N GLN A 127 5.66 -5.89 13.43
CA GLN A 127 7.09 -5.76 13.72
C GLN A 127 7.65 -4.39 13.30
N ALA A 128 6.88 -3.63 12.53
CA ALA A 128 7.36 -2.56 11.69
C ALA A 128 7.55 -1.19 12.37
N PHE A 129 7.91 -1.13 13.64
CA PHE A 129 8.08 0.15 14.34
C PHE A 129 9.56 0.52 14.57
N THR A 130 10.47 -0.08 13.79
CA THR A 130 11.90 0.22 13.82
C THR A 130 12.25 1.39 12.88
N LEU A 131 13.41 2.01 13.11
CA LEU A 131 13.81 3.25 12.41
C LEU A 131 14.28 3.02 10.96
N GLU A 132 14.55 1.78 10.54
CA GLU A 132 15.29 1.46 9.30
C GLU A 132 14.47 0.70 8.25
N MET A 133 13.18 0.99 8.11
CA MET A 133 12.30 0.16 7.27
C MET A 133 12.17 0.62 5.83
N GLY A 134 12.56 1.85 5.51
CA GLY A 134 12.42 2.41 4.17
C GLY A 134 11.06 3.08 3.93
N MET A 135 11.02 3.90 2.88
CA MET A 135 9.87 4.76 2.59
C MET A 135 8.66 3.95 2.12
N PHE A 136 8.88 2.89 1.35
CA PHE A 136 7.80 2.04 0.85
C PHE A 136 7.16 1.21 1.97
N SER A 137 7.95 0.74 2.95
CA SER A 137 7.42 0.05 4.14
C SER A 137 6.45 0.94 4.92
N ARG A 138 6.84 2.20 5.15
CA ARG A 138 6.00 3.20 5.80
C ARG A 138 4.77 3.58 5.01
N PHE A 139 4.88 3.60 3.68
CA PHE A 139 3.74 3.74 2.80
C PHE A 139 2.72 2.61 3.03
N GLY A 140 3.19 1.37 3.20
CA GLY A 140 2.33 0.25 3.58
C GLY A 140 1.67 0.46 4.94
N GLN A 141 2.43 0.91 5.95
CA GLN A 141 1.86 1.23 7.26
C GLN A 141 0.81 2.34 7.20
N ALA A 142 1.10 3.44 6.50
CA ALA A 142 0.14 4.54 6.32
C ALA A 142 -1.13 4.06 5.61
N THR A 143 -1.00 3.18 4.62
CA THR A 143 -2.12 2.55 3.92
C THR A 143 -2.97 1.66 4.84
N TYR A 144 -2.33 0.90 5.72
CA TYR A 144 -3.01 0.12 6.76
C TYR A 144 -3.78 1.03 7.74
N MET A 145 -3.15 2.11 8.20
CA MET A 145 -3.78 3.09 9.09
C MET A 145 -4.95 3.82 8.42
N LEU A 146 -4.85 4.13 7.12
CA LEU A 146 -5.93 4.69 6.34
C LEU A 146 -7.12 3.73 6.26
N SER A 147 -6.86 2.42 6.12
CA SER A 147 -7.91 1.40 6.11
C SER A 147 -8.66 1.36 7.44
N GLN A 148 -7.95 1.43 8.57
CA GLN A 148 -8.57 1.55 9.90
C GLN A 148 -9.36 2.86 10.05
N ALA A 149 -8.84 3.98 9.55
CA ALA A 149 -9.53 5.25 9.62
C ALA A 149 -10.87 5.20 8.88
N LEU A 150 -10.89 4.63 7.66
CA LEU A 150 -12.11 4.47 6.86
C LEU A 150 -13.15 3.59 7.58
N ASP A 151 -12.73 2.48 8.18
CA ASP A 151 -13.60 1.61 8.96
C ASP A 151 -14.21 2.33 10.17
N LEU A 152 -13.41 3.10 10.90
CA LEU A 152 -13.85 3.87 12.08
C LEU A 152 -14.86 4.98 11.75
N VAL A 153 -14.72 5.62 10.59
CA VAL A 153 -15.63 6.70 10.15
C VAL A 153 -16.82 6.18 9.34
N SER A 154 -16.82 4.90 8.97
CA SER A 154 -17.92 4.30 8.23
C SER A 154 -19.20 4.32 9.06
N PRO A 155 -20.34 4.75 8.49
CA PRO A 155 -21.62 4.72 9.19
C PRO A 155 -22.07 3.29 9.52
N ASP A 156 -21.58 2.29 8.78
CA ASP A 156 -21.91 0.88 8.96
C ASP A 156 -21.12 0.21 10.09
N ASN A 157 -20.22 0.95 10.75
CA ASN A 157 -19.43 0.44 11.87
C ASN A 157 -20.33 0.16 13.09
N GLN A 158 -20.46 -1.12 13.45
CA GLN A 158 -21.34 -1.60 14.53
C GLN A 158 -20.73 -1.53 15.93
N GLN A 159 -19.51 -1.00 16.07
CA GLN A 159 -18.81 -0.94 17.34
C GLN A 159 -19.39 0.16 18.25
N SER A 160 -19.32 -0.03 19.58
CA SER A 160 -19.89 0.92 20.52
C SER A 160 -19.19 2.28 20.43
N ALA A 161 -19.89 3.36 20.78
CA ALA A 161 -19.33 4.72 20.72
C ALA A 161 -18.05 4.87 21.58
N ILE A 162 -18.00 4.15 22.72
CA ILE A 162 -16.85 4.15 23.62
C ILE A 162 -15.66 3.46 22.95
N GLU A 163 -15.82 2.23 22.46
CA GLU A 163 -14.75 1.49 21.78
C GLU A 163 -14.23 2.24 20.55
N ARG A 164 -15.14 2.80 19.74
CA ARG A 164 -14.80 3.60 18.56
C ARG A 164 -13.96 4.82 18.92
N SER A 165 -14.34 5.54 19.98
CA SER A 165 -13.57 6.70 20.45
C SER A 165 -12.18 6.32 20.97
N GLN A 166 -12.06 5.17 21.64
CA GLN A 166 -10.77 4.65 22.11
C GLN A 166 -9.85 4.26 20.96
N GLN A 167 -10.37 3.53 19.97
CA GLN A 167 -9.63 3.15 18.77
C GLN A 167 -9.22 4.36 17.94
N MET A 168 -10.10 5.36 17.78
CA MET A 168 -9.76 6.62 17.11
C MET A 168 -8.61 7.36 17.81
N ALA A 169 -8.64 7.41 19.15
CA ALA A 169 -7.56 8.00 19.94
C ALA A 169 -6.25 7.20 19.81
N GLN A 170 -6.31 5.87 19.80
CA GLN A 170 -5.15 5.02 19.57
C GLN A 170 -4.57 5.22 18.17
N LEU A 171 -5.40 5.15 17.12
CA LEU A 171 -5.01 5.35 15.74
C LEU A 171 -4.35 6.72 15.53
N ARG A 172 -4.90 7.77 16.14
CA ARG A 172 -4.32 9.12 16.12
C ARG A 172 -2.92 9.15 16.74
N ARG A 173 -2.71 8.51 17.91
CA ARG A 173 -1.37 8.43 18.53
C ARG A 173 -0.38 7.69 17.65
N THR A 174 -0.78 6.55 17.10
CA THR A 174 0.05 5.77 16.17
C THR A 174 0.39 6.59 14.92
N LEU A 175 -0.54 7.42 14.43
CA LEU A 175 -0.32 8.21 13.21
C LEU A 175 0.73 9.29 13.46
N PHE A 176 0.66 9.96 14.61
CA PHE A 176 1.69 10.92 15.01
C PHE A 176 3.06 10.26 15.23
N ALA A 177 3.08 9.04 15.80
CA ALA A 177 4.32 8.28 15.93
C ALA A 177 4.91 7.94 14.55
N LEU A 178 4.06 7.48 13.61
CA LEU A 178 4.48 7.17 12.25
C LEU A 178 5.00 8.41 11.52
N ILE A 179 4.36 9.58 11.65
CA ILE A 179 4.83 10.84 11.07
C ILE A 179 6.19 11.24 11.66
N THR A 180 6.34 11.13 12.98
CA THR A 180 7.60 11.47 13.67
C THR A 180 8.76 10.60 13.19
N VAL A 181 8.56 9.29 13.17
CA VAL A 181 9.55 8.32 12.68
C VAL A 181 9.81 8.56 11.19
N SER A 182 8.75 8.84 10.42
CA SER A 182 8.84 9.12 8.98
C SER A 182 9.78 10.29 8.69
N ASN A 183 9.59 11.40 9.39
CA ASN A 183 10.41 12.60 9.28
C ASN A 183 11.86 12.35 9.72
N ALA A 184 12.07 11.60 10.81
CA ALA A 184 13.41 11.33 11.34
C ALA A 184 14.28 10.52 10.38
N GLU A 185 13.74 9.51 9.71
CA GLU A 185 14.49 8.75 8.69
C GLU A 185 14.65 9.55 7.40
N ALA A 186 13.67 10.39 7.01
CA ALA A 186 13.84 11.28 5.86
C ALA A 186 15.01 12.25 6.06
N ASP A 187 15.19 12.74 7.29
CA ASP A 187 16.37 13.50 7.72
C ASP A 187 17.64 12.64 7.67
N ALA A 188 17.63 11.47 8.29
CA ALA A 188 18.80 10.58 8.37
C ALA A 188 19.28 10.08 7.00
N ARG A 189 18.37 9.97 6.02
CA ARG A 189 18.68 9.53 4.65
C ARG A 189 18.96 10.68 3.68
N GLU A 190 19.02 11.92 4.17
CA GLU A 190 19.23 13.13 3.35
C GLU A 190 18.22 13.29 2.20
N LEU A 191 17.06 12.63 2.30
CA LEU A 191 16.02 12.66 1.27
C LEU A 191 15.36 14.04 1.14
N ARG A 192 15.64 14.96 2.08
CA ARG A 192 15.18 16.35 2.01
C ARG A 192 15.85 17.19 0.92
N MET A 193 16.90 16.72 0.23
CA MET A 193 17.63 17.53 -0.76
C MET A 193 17.48 17.12 -2.24
N CYS A 194 16.85 15.98 -2.59
CA CYS A 194 16.76 15.55 -4.00
C CYS A 194 15.34 15.41 -4.58
N ALA A 195 14.30 15.78 -3.84
CA ALA A 195 12.95 15.81 -4.40
C ALA A 195 12.20 17.07 -3.94
N GLY A 196 12.03 18.03 -4.85
CA GLY A 196 10.93 19.00 -4.81
C GLY A 196 9.53 18.37 -4.92
N PHE A 197 9.43 17.07 -4.62
CA PHE A 197 8.23 16.28 -4.46
C PHE A 197 8.17 15.87 -2.99
N CYS A 198 7.58 16.73 -2.16
CA CYS A 198 6.99 16.28 -0.90
C CYS A 198 5.70 15.53 -1.28
N PRO A 199 5.62 14.18 -1.22
CA PRO A 199 4.45 13.46 -1.72
C PRO A 199 3.22 13.59 -0.81
N GLN A 200 3.33 14.34 0.30
CA GLN A 200 2.27 14.47 1.30
C GLN A 200 1.71 15.90 1.48
N LEU A 201 2.11 16.88 0.66
CA LEU A 201 1.67 18.28 0.84
C LEU A 201 1.27 19.05 -0.44
N SER A 202 1.14 18.43 -1.61
CA SER A 202 0.80 19.17 -2.85
C SER A 202 -0.69 19.28 -3.20
N ILE A 203 -1.61 18.79 -2.36
CA ILE A 203 -3.06 18.99 -2.58
C ILE A 203 -3.63 19.87 -1.47
N CYS A 204 -3.28 21.15 -1.49
CA CYS A 204 -4.06 22.27 -0.92
C CYS A 204 -3.38 23.60 -1.28
N SER A 205 -3.47 24.01 -2.56
CA SER A 205 -3.36 25.42 -2.95
C SER A 205 -3.96 25.69 -4.34
N ARG A 206 -5.30 25.70 -4.41
CA ARG A 206 -6.11 26.82 -4.90
C ARG A 206 -7.59 26.48 -4.82
#